data_AF-A0A7C3KZB4-F1
#
_entry.id   AF-A0A7C3KZB4-F1
#
_cell.length_a   1.000
_cell.length_b   1.000
_cell.length_c   1.000
_cell.angle_alpha   90.00
_cell.angle_beta   90.00
_cell.angle_gamma   90.00
#
_symmetry.space_group_name_H-M   'P 1'
#
loop_
_entity.id
_entity.type
_entity.pdbx_description
1 polymer ?
#
loop_
_entity_poly.entity_id
_entity_poly.type
_entity_poly.pdbx_seq_one_letter_code
_entity_poly.pdbx_strand_id
1 'polypeptide(L)'
;MPNPSLLETFPTPSDTPFVIEHIADEFTSLCPKTGHPDFGTVTIIFEPRPASQGGQCVELKSLKLYYQSFRTEGIFYEAVTNTIRDHLAACMKPSWLLVRTDWKGRGGIRSTIRATAGHVPPAWK
;
A
#
# COMPACT_ATOMS: atom_id res chain seq x y z
N MET A 1 -0.80 14.12 8.23
CA MET A 1 -0.24 12.75 8.15
C MET A 1 -1.36 11.75 7.90
N PRO A 2 -1.14 10.75 7.03
CA PRO A 2 -2.11 9.70 6.73
C PRO A 2 -2.54 8.95 8.00
N ASN A 3 -3.81 8.57 8.10
CA ASN A 3 -4.35 8.00 9.34
C ASN A 3 -4.39 6.46 9.29
N PRO A 4 -3.43 5.75 9.90
CA PRO A 4 -3.44 4.28 9.94
C PRO A 4 -4.58 3.70 10.80
N SER A 5 -5.23 4.50 11.67
CA SER A 5 -6.36 4.02 12.48
C SER A 5 -7.60 3.68 11.66
N LEU A 6 -7.62 4.07 10.38
CA LEU A 6 -8.69 3.74 9.44
C LEU A 6 -8.58 2.32 8.88
N LEU A 7 -7.43 1.66 9.03
CA LEU A 7 -7.21 0.31 8.50
C LEU A 7 -7.88 -0.71 9.41
N GLU A 8 -8.70 -1.56 8.80
CA GLU A 8 -9.30 -2.73 9.42
C GLU A 8 -8.74 -3.99 8.75
N THR A 9 -8.74 -5.09 9.50
CA THR A 9 -8.32 -6.40 8.99
C THR A 9 -9.38 -7.45 9.29
N PHE A 10 -9.33 -8.54 8.53
CA PHE A 10 -10.09 -9.75 8.79
C PHE A 10 -9.18 -10.98 8.78
N PRO A 11 -9.56 -12.08 9.45
CA PRO A 11 -8.75 -13.29 9.50
C PRO A 11 -8.48 -13.88 8.12
N THR A 12 -7.26 -14.37 7.92
CA THR A 12 -6.91 -15.16 6.73
C THR A 12 -7.81 -16.41 6.65
N PRO A 13 -8.40 -16.74 5.49
CA PRO A 13 -9.39 -17.82 5.37
C PRO A 13 -8.79 -19.22 5.25
N SER A 14 -7.46 -19.35 5.16
CA SER A 14 -6.79 -20.62 4.83
C SER A 14 -5.40 -20.69 5.46
N ASP A 15 -4.93 -21.91 5.74
CA ASP A 15 -3.53 -22.20 6.08
C ASP A 15 -2.64 -22.40 4.85
N THR A 16 -3.24 -22.77 3.71
CA THR A 16 -2.51 -22.93 2.45
C THR A 16 -2.06 -21.57 1.94
N PRO A 17 -0.78 -21.38 1.54
CA PRO A 17 -0.29 -20.11 1.02
C PRO A 17 -1.05 -19.64 -0.22
N PHE A 18 -1.31 -18.34 -0.30
CA PHE A 18 -1.90 -17.68 -1.46
C PHE A 18 -1.47 -16.22 -1.52
N VAL A 19 -1.45 -15.65 -2.72
CA VAL A 19 -1.05 -14.26 -2.95
C VAL A 19 -2.28 -13.43 -3.31
N ILE A 20 -2.36 -12.25 -2.71
CA ILE A 20 -3.38 -11.25 -3.00
C ILE A 20 -2.71 -10.06 -3.70
N GLU A 21 -3.28 -9.61 -4.82
CA GLU A 21 -2.95 -8.35 -5.46
C GLU A 21 -4.18 -7.42 -5.43
N HIS A 22 -3.96 -6.19 -4.99
CA HIS A 22 -4.97 -5.11 -5.04
C HIS A 22 -4.40 -3.94 -5.82
N ILE A 23 -5.19 -3.42 -6.74
CA ILE A 23 -4.86 -2.27 -7.58
C ILE A 23 -5.87 -1.16 -7.30
N ALA A 24 -5.38 -0.01 -6.85
CA ALA A 24 -6.18 1.18 -6.61
C ALA A 24 -5.75 2.29 -7.59
N ASP A 25 -6.58 2.55 -8.60
CA ASP A 25 -6.28 3.48 -9.69
C ASP A 25 -6.58 4.95 -9.38
N GLU A 26 -7.20 5.22 -8.23
CA GLU A 26 -7.73 6.54 -7.85
C GLU A 26 -6.90 7.20 -6.73
N PHE A 27 -5.64 6.82 -6.55
CA PHE A 27 -4.81 7.40 -5.50
C PHE A 27 -4.38 8.83 -5.84
N THR A 28 -4.45 9.72 -4.84
CA THR A 28 -3.98 11.11 -4.97
C THR A 28 -3.43 11.65 -3.65
N SER A 29 -2.48 12.57 -3.75
CA SER A 29 -1.90 13.35 -2.64
C SER A 29 -1.47 14.73 -3.15
N LEU A 30 -0.91 15.59 -2.30
CA LEU A 30 -0.40 16.90 -2.72
C LEU A 30 1.13 16.93 -2.78
N CYS A 31 1.66 17.66 -3.75
CA CYS A 31 3.09 17.95 -3.79
C CYS A 31 3.46 18.85 -2.60
N PRO A 32 4.44 18.47 -1.74
CA PRO A 32 4.83 19.26 -0.58
C PRO A 32 5.32 20.68 -0.90
N LYS A 33 5.80 20.90 -2.13
CA LYS A 33 6.42 22.16 -2.55
C LYS A 33 5.42 23.13 -3.17
N THR A 34 4.50 22.63 -3.99
CA THR A 34 3.62 23.48 -4.79
C THR A 34 2.15 23.36 -4.41
N GLY A 35 1.77 22.38 -3.59
CA GLY A 35 0.37 22.09 -3.26
C GLY A 35 -0.47 21.55 -4.42
N HIS A 36 0.15 21.21 -5.56
CA HIS A 36 -0.56 20.66 -6.70
C HIS A 36 -0.90 19.18 -6.46
N PRO A 37 -2.06 18.69 -6.90
CA PRO A 37 -2.45 17.30 -6.72
C PRO A 37 -1.61 16.38 -7.61
N ASP A 38 -0.99 15.40 -6.99
CA ASP A 38 -0.33 14.26 -7.61
C ASP A 38 -1.31 13.10 -7.72
N PHE A 39 -1.27 12.37 -8.82
CA PHE A 39 -2.13 11.21 -9.09
C PHE A 39 -1.27 9.99 -9.38
N GLY A 40 -1.71 8.82 -8.92
CA GLY A 40 -1.03 7.57 -9.21
C GLY A 40 -1.92 6.36 -8.99
N THR A 41 -1.41 5.21 -9.40
CA THR A 41 -1.98 3.90 -9.06
C THR A 41 -1.17 3.31 -7.91
N VAL A 42 -1.85 2.75 -6.90
CA VAL A 42 -1.21 1.98 -5.84
C VAL A 42 -1.51 0.51 -6.05
N THR A 43 -0.46 -0.29 -6.23
CA THR A 43 -0.53 -1.75 -6.26
C THR A 43 0.06 -2.29 -4.96
N ILE A 44 -0.70 -3.10 -4.22
CA ILE A 44 -0.18 -3.89 -3.11
C ILE A 44 -0.27 -5.37 -3.45
N ILE A 45 0.82 -6.09 -3.22
CA ILE A 45 0.91 -7.53 -3.45
C ILE A 45 1.44 -8.16 -2.17
N PHE A 46 0.74 -9.12 -1.61
CA PHE A 46 1.13 -9.72 -0.34
C PHE A 46 0.67 -11.17 -0.21
N GLU A 47 1.38 -11.89 0.65
CA GLU A 47 0.98 -13.20 1.15
C GLU A 47 0.70 -13.06 2.65
N PRO A 48 -0.54 -13.26 3.10
CA PRO A 48 -0.83 -13.26 4.53
C PRO A 48 -0.22 -14.51 5.20
N ARG A 49 -0.02 -14.45 6.52
CA ARG A 49 0.37 -15.65 7.28
C ARG A 49 -0.77 -16.69 7.31
N PRO A 50 -0.48 -17.96 7.60
CA PRO A 50 -1.52 -18.98 7.78
C PRO A 50 -2.59 -18.58 8.80
N ALA A 51 -3.83 -19.00 8.59
CA ALA A 51 -4.94 -18.77 9.51
C ALA A 51 -4.63 -19.24 10.94
N SER A 52 -4.03 -20.43 11.07
CA SER A 52 -3.54 -21.04 12.32
C SER A 52 -2.47 -20.22 13.05
N GLN A 53 -1.81 -19.27 12.37
CA GLN A 53 -0.81 -18.36 12.95
C GLN A 53 -1.35 -16.94 13.16
N GLY A 54 -2.67 -16.76 13.13
CA GLY A 54 -3.30 -15.46 13.26
C GLY A 54 -3.01 -14.55 12.07
N GLY A 55 -2.99 -15.11 10.86
CA GLY A 55 -2.93 -14.34 9.61
C GLY A 55 -4.08 -13.34 9.50
N GLN A 56 -3.79 -12.19 8.89
CA GLN A 56 -4.74 -11.12 8.66
C GLN A 56 -4.65 -10.61 7.22
N CYS A 57 -5.80 -10.29 6.63
CA CYS A 57 -5.93 -9.60 5.36
C CYS A 57 -6.51 -8.21 5.61
N VAL A 58 -6.10 -7.21 4.83
CA VAL A 58 -6.68 -5.86 4.91
C VAL A 58 -8.09 -5.84 4.32
N GLU A 59 -9.02 -5.13 4.97
CA GLU A 59 -10.39 -4.95 4.49
C GLU A 59 -10.45 -3.82 3.43
N LEU A 60 -11.11 -4.06 2.30
CA LEU A 60 -11.06 -3.19 1.12
C LEU A 60 -11.67 -1.79 1.32
N LYS A 61 -12.78 -1.68 2.06
CA LYS A 61 -13.41 -0.38 2.35
C LYS A 61 -12.49 0.47 3.23
N SER A 62 -11.89 -0.12 4.26
CA SER A 62 -10.93 0.50 5.17
C SER A 62 -9.68 0.96 4.42
N LEU A 63 -9.17 0.15 3.50
CA LEU A 63 -8.03 0.47 2.64
C LEU A 63 -8.32 1.68 1.74
N LYS A 64 -9.52 1.73 1.15
CA LYS A 64 -9.97 2.88 0.37
C LYS A 64 -10.01 4.16 1.22
N LEU A 65 -10.60 4.11 2.41
CA LEU A 65 -10.67 5.27 3.32
C LEU A 65 -9.26 5.71 3.76
N TYR A 66 -8.38 4.76 4.03
CA TYR A 66 -6.96 5.02 4.31
C TYR A 66 -6.28 5.76 3.16
N TYR A 67 -6.43 5.30 1.91
CA TYR A 67 -5.89 6.02 0.75
C TYR A 67 -6.48 7.41 0.57
N GLN A 68 -7.78 7.59 0.82
CA GLN A 68 -8.42 8.91 0.77
C GLN A 68 -7.84 9.89 1.81
N SER A 69 -7.27 9.41 2.92
CA SER A 69 -6.61 10.25 3.91
C SER A 69 -5.33 10.94 3.40
N PHE A 70 -4.75 10.49 2.28
CA PHE A 70 -3.59 11.11 1.64
C PHE A 70 -3.95 12.31 0.75
N ARG A 71 -5.23 12.47 0.39
CA ARG A 71 -5.67 13.41 -0.66
C ARG A 71 -5.25 14.86 -0.42
N THR A 72 -5.14 15.27 0.84
CA THR A 72 -4.75 16.63 1.25
C THR A 72 -3.36 16.67 1.89
N GLU A 73 -2.62 15.56 1.88
CA GLU A 73 -1.30 15.47 2.50
C GLU A 73 -0.22 15.94 1.53
N GLY A 74 0.63 16.88 1.97
CA GLY A 74 1.83 17.27 1.26
C GLY A 74 2.95 16.25 1.46
N ILE A 75 3.12 15.29 0.55
CA ILE A 75 4.03 14.15 0.73
C ILE A 75 4.73 13.72 -0.57
N PHE A 76 6.02 13.36 -0.49
CA PHE A 76 6.77 12.86 -1.65
C PHE A 76 6.39 11.41 -2.00
N TYR A 77 6.56 11.02 -3.26
CA TYR A 77 6.18 9.70 -3.79
C TYR A 77 6.83 8.53 -3.02
N GLU A 78 8.10 8.71 -2.67
CA GLU A 78 8.89 7.76 -1.90
C GLU A 78 8.31 7.61 -0.50
N ALA A 79 8.01 8.73 0.16
CA ALA A 79 7.41 8.74 1.48
C ALA A 79 6.02 8.10 1.47
N VAL A 80 5.15 8.41 0.50
CA VAL A 80 3.85 7.73 0.32
C VAL A 80 4.02 6.21 0.28
N THR A 81 4.94 5.74 -0.57
CA THR A 81 5.14 4.29 -0.79
C THR A 81 5.66 3.60 0.47
N ASN A 82 6.62 4.22 1.16
CA ASN A 82 7.16 3.69 2.41
C ASN A 82 6.11 3.72 3.54
N THR A 83 5.33 4.79 3.68
CA THR A 83 4.27 4.90 4.69
C THR A 83 3.18 3.86 4.48
N ILE A 84 2.74 3.64 3.23
CA ILE A 84 1.78 2.57 2.91
C ILE A 84 2.35 1.21 3.31
N ARG A 85 3.61 0.91 2.96
CA ARG A 85 4.27 -0.34 3.37
C ARG A 85 4.26 -0.49 4.89
N ASP A 86 4.72 0.52 5.63
CA ASP A 86 4.92 0.41 7.07
C ASP A 86 3.60 0.22 7.82
N HIS A 87 2.57 0.98 7.45
CA HIS A 87 1.25 0.86 8.07
C HIS A 87 0.60 -0.50 7.77
N LEU A 88 0.65 -0.96 6.51
CA LEU A 88 0.09 -2.26 6.14
C LEU A 88 0.86 -3.43 6.75
N ALA A 89 2.19 -3.37 6.77
CA ALA A 89 3.01 -4.41 7.40
C ALA A 89 2.73 -4.50 8.91
N ALA A 90 2.53 -3.35 9.57
CA ALA A 90 2.22 -3.30 11.00
C ALA A 90 0.83 -3.89 11.32
N CYS A 91 -0.21 -3.56 10.53
CA CYS A 91 -1.57 -4.03 10.82
C CYS A 91 -1.81 -5.48 10.38
N MET A 92 -1.28 -5.90 9.23
CA MET A 92 -1.53 -7.24 8.68
C MET A 92 -0.51 -8.29 9.13
N LYS A 93 0.73 -7.87 9.45
CA LYS A 93 1.87 -8.77 9.73
C LYS A 93 1.99 -9.91 8.71
N PRO A 94 2.05 -9.61 7.40
CA PRO A 94 2.05 -10.63 6.35
C PRO A 94 3.38 -11.41 6.35
N SER A 95 3.40 -12.56 5.66
CA SER A 95 4.65 -13.30 5.39
C SER A 95 5.62 -12.43 4.59
N TRP A 96 5.08 -11.72 3.59
CA TRP A 96 5.77 -10.67 2.84
C TRP A 96 4.76 -9.70 2.20
N LEU A 97 5.24 -8.51 1.87
CA LEU A 97 4.46 -7.44 1.23
C LEU A 97 5.35 -6.68 0.24
N LEU A 98 4.80 -6.37 -0.91
CA LEU A 98 5.29 -5.38 -1.86
C LEU A 98 4.24 -4.29 -2.04
N VAL A 99 4.68 -3.05 -1.93
CA VAL A 99 3.92 -1.86 -2.34
C VAL A 99 4.62 -1.27 -3.56
N ARG A 100 3.87 -1.07 -4.64
CA ARG A 100 4.30 -0.35 -5.83
C ARG A 100 3.38 0.84 -6.06
N THR A 101 3.94 2.01 -6.33
CA THR A 101 3.19 3.19 -6.73
C THR A 101 3.65 3.66 -8.10
N ASP A 102 2.69 3.88 -9.00
CA ASP A 102 2.92 4.29 -10.39
C ASP A 102 2.32 5.69 -10.61
N TRP A 103 3.18 6.70 -10.73
CA TRP A 103 2.78 8.12 -10.70
C TRP A 103 2.57 8.70 -12.10
N LYS A 104 1.55 9.56 -12.22
CA LYS A 104 1.32 10.34 -13.43
C LYS A 104 2.43 11.38 -13.61
N GLY A 105 2.64 11.79 -14.86
CA GLY A 105 3.81 12.56 -15.24
C GLY A 105 3.85 13.98 -14.67
N ARG A 106 5.03 14.41 -14.21
CA ARG A 106 5.38 15.80 -13.85
C ARG A 106 6.53 16.25 -14.75
N GLY A 107 6.34 17.30 -15.53
CA GLY A 107 7.36 17.77 -16.47
C GLY A 107 7.82 16.71 -17.49
N GLY A 108 6.91 15.80 -17.87
CA GLY A 108 7.22 14.67 -18.75
C GLY A 108 7.86 13.45 -18.06
N ILE A 109 8.18 13.52 -16.77
CA ILE A 109 8.82 12.44 -16.01
C ILE A 109 7.76 11.65 -15.24
N ARG A 110 7.82 10.33 -15.33
CA ARG A 110 7.01 9.40 -14.52
C ARG A 110 7.91 8.65 -13.57
N SER A 111 7.38 8.35 -12.39
CA SER A 111 8.10 7.60 -11.36
C SER A 111 7.30 6.35 -11.00
N THR A 112 8.01 5.24 -10.85
CA THR A 112 7.49 4.03 -10.21
C THR A 112 8.34 3.76 -8.98
N ILE A 113 7.72 3.72 -7.80
CA ILE A 113 8.41 3.45 -6.54
C ILE A 113 7.98 2.06 -6.05
N ARG A 114 8.93 1.27 -5.53
CA ARG A 114 8.69 -0.02 -4.91
C ARG A 114 9.24 -0.03 -3.48
N ALA A 115 8.47 -0.58 -2.55
CA ALA A 115 8.88 -0.79 -1.16
C ALA A 115 8.41 -2.16 -0.68
N THR A 116 9.27 -2.91 0.00
CA THR A 116 8.99 -4.30 0.41
C THR A 116 9.14 -4.49 1.92
N ALA A 117 8.37 -5.42 2.48
CA ALA A 117 8.55 -5.95 3.84
C ALA A 117 8.58 -7.49 3.80
N GLY A 118 9.43 -8.10 4.65
CA GLY A 118 9.64 -9.56 4.65
C GLY A 118 10.45 -10.07 3.46
N HIS A 119 10.45 -11.39 3.25
CA HIS A 119 11.17 -12.04 2.16
C HIS A 119 10.29 -12.13 0.91
N VAL A 120 10.27 -11.07 0.09
CA VAL A 120 9.51 -11.05 -1.17
C VAL A 120 10.16 -12.00 -2.19
N PRO A 121 9.41 -12.97 -2.75
CA PRO A 121 9.95 -13.87 -3.76
C PRO A 121 10.43 -13.12 -5.01
N PRO A 122 11.51 -13.57 -5.68
CA PRO A 122 12.04 -12.91 -6.87
C PRO A 122 11.03 -12.68 -8.00
N ALA A 123 10.03 -13.54 -8.13
CA ALA A 123 8.97 -13.41 -9.14
C ALA A 123 8.11 -12.14 -8.98
N TRP A 124 8.13 -11.53 -7.79
CA TRP A 124 7.34 -10.34 -7.48
C TRP A 124 8.18 -9.06 -7.36
N LYS A 125 9.52 -9.13 -7.37
CA LYS A 125 10.39 -7.95 -7.28
C LYS A 125 10.42 -7.16 -8.59
#